data_AF-A0AAD8S468-F1
#
_entry.id   AF-A0AAD8S468-F1
#
_cell.length_a   1.000
_cell.length_b   1.000
_cell.length_c   1.000
_cell.angle_alpha   90.00
_cell.angle_beta   90.00
_cell.angle_gamma   90.00
#
_symmetry.space_group_name_H-M   'P 1'
#
loop_
_entity.id
_entity.type
_entity.pdbx_description
1 polymer ?
#
loop_
_entity_poly.entity_id
_entity_poly.type
_entity_poly.pdbx_seq_one_letter_code
_entity_poly.pdbx_strand_id
1 'polypeptide(L)'
;MSGGDTAPRVVEDLFGIVQILSDGTVVRSDEPVLQPTEAYPDVPGVQWKDVVYHAVRGLRVRVYRPAALAGSGSSKLPVLVYFHGGGYCMGSFTQPYFHSFCLRADRVESLNS
;
A
#
# COMPACT_ATOMS: atom_id res chain seq x y z
N MET A 1 -39.52 23.11 -11.97
CA MET A 1 -38.32 23.96 -12.17
C MET A 1 -37.25 23.05 -12.75
N SER A 2 -36.77 23.38 -13.95
CA SER A 2 -35.77 22.61 -14.70
C SER A 2 -34.45 22.58 -13.93
N GLY A 3 -34.14 21.47 -13.26
CA GLY A 3 -32.80 21.22 -12.72
C GLY A 3 -31.85 21.03 -13.91
N GLY A 4 -31.12 22.08 -14.27
CA GLY A 4 -30.15 22.02 -15.35
C GLY A 4 -29.10 20.96 -15.03
N ASP A 5 -28.97 19.98 -15.93
CA ASP A 5 -27.93 18.97 -15.94
C ASP A 5 -26.57 19.66 -16.14
N THR A 6 -26.04 20.17 -15.04
CA THR A 6 -24.76 20.88 -15.01
C THR A 6 -23.70 19.84 -14.76
N ALA A 7 -22.70 19.78 -15.65
CA ALA A 7 -21.58 18.86 -15.49
C ALA A 7 -21.00 18.93 -14.06
N PRO A 8 -20.69 17.78 -13.43
CA PRO A 8 -20.15 17.76 -12.08
C PRO A 8 -18.88 18.63 -11.98
N ARG A 9 -18.81 19.49 -10.96
CA ARG A 9 -17.66 20.36 -10.70
C ARG A 9 -16.95 19.95 -9.41
N VAL A 10 -15.66 20.23 -9.30
CA VAL A 10 -14.90 20.01 -8.06
C VAL A 10 -15.45 20.91 -6.94
N VAL A 11 -15.77 20.30 -5.80
CA VAL A 11 -16.21 21.00 -4.57
C VAL A 11 -15.18 20.92 -3.46
N GLU A 12 -14.36 19.87 -3.43
CA GLU A 12 -13.19 19.75 -2.55
C GLU A 12 -12.01 19.20 -3.34
N ASP A 13 -10.82 19.71 -3.04
CA ASP A 13 -9.58 19.34 -3.70
C ASP A 13 -8.44 19.18 -2.69
N LEU A 14 -7.97 17.94 -2.55
CA LEU A 14 -6.76 17.62 -1.79
C LEU A 14 -5.56 17.59 -2.74
N PHE A 15 -5.03 18.78 -3.08
CA PHE A 15 -3.82 18.97 -3.90
C PHE A 15 -3.83 18.22 -5.25
N GLY A 16 -5.01 17.99 -5.83
CA GLY A 16 -5.18 17.22 -7.05
C GLY A 16 -4.85 15.74 -6.86
N ILE A 17 -4.92 15.19 -5.63
CA ILE A 17 -4.73 13.77 -5.30
C ILE A 17 -6.08 13.08 -5.10
N VAL A 18 -6.98 13.76 -4.39
CA VAL A 18 -8.37 13.34 -4.18
C VAL A 18 -9.26 14.54 -4.42
N GLN A 19 -10.20 14.41 -5.35
CA GLN A 19 -11.18 15.45 -5.65
C GLN A 19 -12.59 14.91 -5.42
N ILE A 20 -13.43 15.71 -4.76
CA ILE A 20 -14.86 15.42 -4.59
C ILE A 20 -15.61 16.32 -5.57
N LEU A 21 -16.46 15.71 -6.40
CA LEU A 21 -17.32 16.42 -7.33
C LEU A 21 -18.70 16.72 -6.70
N SER A 22 -19.41 17.70 -7.26
CA SER A 22 -20.70 18.18 -6.74
C SER A 22 -21.81 17.12 -6.74
N ASP A 23 -21.65 16.02 -7.47
CA ASP A 23 -22.56 14.87 -7.51
C ASP A 23 -22.19 13.76 -6.51
N GLY A 24 -21.13 13.95 -5.73
CA GLY A 24 -20.61 12.95 -4.79
C GLY A 24 -19.57 11.99 -5.39
N THR A 25 -19.24 12.12 -6.69
CA THR A 25 -18.17 11.35 -7.32
C THR A 25 -16.81 11.70 -6.69
N VAL A 26 -16.00 10.68 -6.39
CA VAL A 26 -14.64 10.84 -5.88
C VAL A 26 -13.65 10.45 -6.97
N VAL A 27 -12.89 11.43 -7.45
CA VAL A 27 -11.78 11.23 -8.39
C VAL A 27 -10.49 11.05 -7.59
N ARG A 28 -9.77 9.96 -7.86
CA ARG A 28 -8.46 9.67 -7.26
C ARG A 28 -7.42 9.74 -8.36
N SER A 29 -6.33 10.41 -8.08
CA SER A 29 -5.27 10.63 -9.06
C SER A 29 -4.48 9.36 -9.29
N ASP A 30 -3.90 9.28 -10.48
CA ASP A 30 -3.10 8.12 -10.85
C ASP A 30 -1.87 7.99 -9.97
N GLU A 31 -1.51 6.73 -9.78
CA GLU A 31 -0.37 6.24 -9.02
C GLU A 31 0.94 7.05 -9.21
N PRO A 32 1.32 7.52 -10.41
CA PRO A 32 2.57 8.28 -10.60
C PRO A 32 2.63 9.61 -9.86
N VAL A 33 1.48 10.24 -9.56
CA VAL A 33 1.42 11.50 -8.77
C VAL A 33 1.89 11.26 -7.33
N LEU A 34 1.73 10.02 -6.85
CA LEU A 34 2.05 9.60 -5.49
C LEU A 34 3.40 8.89 -5.40
N GLN A 35 4.07 8.64 -6.52
CA GLN A 35 5.33 7.92 -6.51
C GLN A 35 6.47 8.85 -6.06
N PRO A 36 7.40 8.33 -5.24
CA PRO A 36 8.62 9.05 -4.94
C PRO A 36 9.44 9.23 -6.22
N THR A 37 10.06 10.40 -6.36
CA THR A 37 10.96 10.73 -7.48
C THR A 37 12.17 9.80 -7.53
N GLU A 38 12.57 9.22 -6.40
CA GLU A 38 13.73 8.34 -6.27
C GLU A 38 13.30 6.92 -5.88
N ALA A 39 14.00 5.93 -6.44
CA ALA A 39 13.82 4.54 -6.05
C ALA A 39 14.37 4.29 -4.65
N TYR A 40 13.65 3.50 -3.85
CA TYR A 40 14.18 3.05 -2.57
C TYR A 40 15.20 1.92 -2.78
N PRO A 41 16.32 1.92 -2.03
CA PRO A 41 17.28 0.85 -2.10
C PRO A 41 16.65 -0.45 -1.60
N ASP A 42 16.93 -1.54 -2.31
CA ASP A 42 16.49 -2.88 -1.92
C ASP A 42 17.15 -3.31 -0.60
N VAL A 43 16.48 -4.18 0.15
CA VAL A 43 16.97 -4.73 1.40
C VAL A 43 17.30 -6.21 1.18
N PRO A 44 18.59 -6.56 1.03
CA PRO A 44 18.96 -7.95 0.77
C PRO A 44 18.59 -8.84 1.95
N GLY A 45 18.25 -10.09 1.66
CA GLY A 45 17.94 -11.10 2.67
C GLY A 45 16.48 -11.21 3.08
N VAL A 46 15.57 -10.46 2.44
CA VAL A 46 14.12 -10.58 2.63
C VAL A 46 13.47 -11.12 1.36
N GLN A 47 12.71 -12.20 1.49
CA GLN A 47 11.86 -12.73 0.42
C GLN A 47 10.44 -12.21 0.58
N TRP A 48 9.75 -11.95 -0.53
CA TRP A 48 8.35 -11.56 -0.48
C TRP A 48 7.53 -12.13 -1.63
N LYS A 49 6.21 -12.25 -1.40
CA LYS A 49 5.25 -12.63 -2.44
C LYS A 49 3.87 -12.03 -2.18
N ASP A 50 3.12 -11.82 -3.25
CA ASP A 50 1.72 -11.44 -3.18
C ASP A 50 0.83 -12.67 -3.15
N VAL A 51 -0.19 -12.65 -2.30
CA VAL A 51 -1.15 -13.74 -2.14
C VAL A 51 -2.56 -13.16 -2.19
N VAL A 52 -3.48 -13.87 -2.85
CA VAL A 52 -4.91 -13.54 -2.82
C VAL A 52 -5.48 -14.03 -1.50
N TYR A 53 -5.94 -13.10 -0.68
CA TYR A 53 -6.61 -13.41 0.59
C TYR A 53 -8.09 -13.69 0.37
N HIS A 54 -8.77 -12.86 -0.44
CA HIS A 54 -10.20 -13.02 -0.71
C HIS A 54 -10.58 -12.46 -2.08
N ALA A 55 -10.65 -13.34 -3.08
CA ALA A 55 -10.84 -12.99 -4.49
C ALA A 55 -12.13 -12.18 -4.75
N VAL A 56 -13.26 -12.58 -4.16
CA VAL A 56 -14.57 -11.92 -4.36
C VAL A 56 -14.57 -10.46 -3.91
N ARG A 57 -13.68 -10.09 -2.97
CA ARG A 57 -13.55 -8.71 -2.45
C ARG A 57 -12.30 -8.01 -3.01
N GLY A 58 -11.59 -8.64 -3.94
CA GLY A 58 -10.33 -8.13 -4.48
C GLY A 58 -9.21 -8.01 -3.44
N LEU A 59 -9.30 -8.71 -2.29
CA LEU A 59 -8.33 -8.55 -1.20
C LEU A 59 -7.08 -9.38 -1.44
N ARG A 60 -5.93 -8.71 -1.36
CA ARG A 60 -4.59 -9.28 -1.50
C ARG A 60 -3.73 -8.84 -0.34
N VAL A 61 -2.72 -9.66 -0.04
CA VAL A 61 -1.69 -9.36 0.96
C VAL A 61 -0.31 -9.64 0.38
N ARG A 62 0.69 -8.89 0.84
CA ARG A 62 2.11 -9.19 0.56
C ARG A 62 2.72 -9.78 1.82
N VAL A 63 3.30 -10.97 1.69
CA VAL A 63 3.98 -11.68 2.78
C VAL A 63 5.47 -11.49 2.63
N TYR A 64 6.13 -11.10 3.72
CA TYR A 64 7.58 -10.95 3.84
C TYR A 64 8.13 -12.05 4.74
N ARG A 65 9.35 -12.50 4.47
CA ARG A 65 10.05 -13.50 5.28
C ARG A 65 11.57 -13.33 5.16
N PRO A 66 12.33 -13.47 6.27
CA PRO A 66 13.79 -13.48 6.19
C PRO A 66 14.31 -14.77 5.50
N ALA A 67 15.28 -14.61 4.59
CA ALA A 67 15.87 -15.72 3.84
C ALA A 67 16.73 -16.66 4.71
N ALA A 68 17.35 -16.14 5.76
CA ALA A 68 18.27 -16.90 6.63
C ALA A 68 17.58 -18.00 7.46
N LEU A 69 16.26 -17.91 7.66
CA LEU A 69 15.47 -18.82 8.49
C LEU A 69 14.92 -20.01 7.69
N ALA A 70 15.46 -20.28 6.51
CA ALA A 70 15.15 -21.47 5.71
C ALA A 70 15.90 -22.73 6.21
N GLY A 71 16.90 -22.59 7.10
CA GLY A 71 17.77 -23.69 7.52
C GLY A 71 18.00 -23.89 9.02
N SER A 72 17.60 -22.95 9.89
CA SER A 72 17.69 -23.11 11.34
C SER A 72 16.38 -23.69 11.89
N GLY A 73 16.46 -24.73 12.72
CA GLY A 73 15.32 -25.50 13.19
C GLY A 73 14.21 -24.66 13.83
N SER A 74 12.97 -24.96 13.43
CA SER A 74 11.63 -24.65 13.97
C SER A 74 11.41 -23.52 15.01
N SER A 75 12.15 -22.42 15.02
CA SER A 75 11.73 -21.25 15.80
C SER A 75 10.60 -20.53 15.04
N LYS A 76 9.47 -20.35 15.71
CA LYS A 76 8.37 -19.53 15.18
C LYS A 76 8.80 -18.06 15.26
N LEU A 77 8.55 -17.31 14.20
CA LEU A 77 8.80 -15.87 14.17
C LEU A 77 7.57 -15.10 14.67
N PRO A 78 7.77 -13.94 15.31
CA PRO A 78 6.68 -13.00 15.51
C PRO A 78 6.09 -12.60 14.14
N VAL A 79 4.77 -12.37 14.11
CA VAL A 79 4.06 -11.95 12.89
C VAL A 79 3.62 -10.50 13.06
N LEU A 80 4.13 -9.63 12.19
CA LEU A 80 3.67 -8.25 12.05
C LEU A 80 2.59 -8.19 10.96
N VAL A 81 1.40 -7.70 11.33
CA VAL A 81 0.34 -7.38 10.37
C VAL A 81 0.36 -5.87 10.13
N TYR A 82 0.78 -5.48 8.92
CA TYR A 82 0.88 -4.07 8.53
C TYR A 82 -0.30 -3.64 7.66
N PHE A 83 -0.94 -2.54 8.04
CA PHE A 83 -1.94 -1.83 7.24
C PHE A 83 -1.34 -0.52 6.76
N HIS A 84 -1.40 -0.28 5.45
CA HIS A 84 -0.81 0.92 4.87
C HIS A 84 -1.59 2.18 5.26
N GLY A 85 -0.91 3.32 5.27
CA GLY A 85 -1.53 4.64 5.51
C GLY A 85 -2.28 5.16 4.27
N GLY A 86 -2.56 6.46 4.23
CA GLY A 86 -3.23 7.09 3.07
C GLY A 86 -4.68 7.50 3.31
N GLY A 87 -5.07 7.74 4.57
CA GLY A 87 -6.38 8.32 4.90
C GLY A 87 -7.59 7.49 4.46
N TYR A 88 -7.41 6.17 4.30
CA TYR A 88 -8.42 5.21 3.83
C TYR A 88 -8.88 5.38 2.37
N CYS A 89 -8.34 6.37 1.65
CA CYS A 89 -8.76 6.66 0.28
C CYS A 89 -7.62 6.62 -0.73
N MET A 90 -6.36 6.53 -0.27
CA MET A 90 -5.16 6.57 -1.12
C MET A 90 -4.24 5.38 -0.85
N GLY A 91 -3.57 4.95 -1.91
CA GLY A 91 -2.46 4.02 -1.86
C GLY A 91 -2.84 2.54 -1.85
N SER A 92 -1.80 1.73 -1.94
CA SER A 92 -1.89 0.27 -2.02
C SER A 92 -0.59 -0.35 -1.50
N PHE A 93 -0.63 -1.55 -0.92
CA PHE A 93 0.57 -2.28 -0.47
C PHE A 93 1.64 -2.48 -1.56
N THR A 94 1.27 -2.32 -2.84
CA THR A 94 2.16 -2.40 -3.99
C THR A 94 3.07 -1.18 -4.16
N GLN A 95 2.79 -0.07 -3.46
CA GLN A 95 3.56 1.16 -3.56
C GLN A 95 4.98 1.02 -3.02
N PRO A 96 5.99 1.65 -3.66
CA PRO A 96 7.39 1.51 -3.28
C PRO A 96 7.65 1.88 -1.81
N TYR A 97 7.07 2.94 -1.27
CA TYR A 97 7.35 3.37 0.11
C TYR A 97 6.78 2.41 1.16
N PHE A 98 5.58 1.88 0.95
CA PHE A 98 5.01 0.85 1.83
C PHE A 98 5.79 -0.46 1.73
N HIS A 99 6.22 -0.83 0.52
CA HIS A 99 7.05 -2.00 0.30
C HIS A 99 8.40 -1.88 1.01
N SER A 100 9.09 -0.77 0.85
CA SER A 100 10.40 -0.52 1.46
C SER A 100 10.35 -0.43 2.98
N PHE A 101 9.27 0.10 3.55
CA PHE A 101 9.02 0.00 4.99
C PHE A 101 8.97 -1.46 5.45
N CYS A 102 8.16 -2.30 4.79
CA CYS A 102 8.00 -3.70 5.16
C CYS A 102 9.30 -4.50 5.02
N LEU A 103 10.08 -4.25 3.97
CA LEU A 103 11.41 -4.85 3.81
C LEU A 103 12.36 -4.54 4.99
N ARG A 104 12.33 -3.30 5.49
CA ARG A 104 13.16 -2.89 6.63
C ARG A 104 12.65 -3.45 7.96
N ALA A 105 11.32 -3.49 8.14
CA ALA A 105 10.70 -4.05 9.33
C ALA A 105 11.06 -5.54 9.50
N ASP A 106 10.97 -6.33 8.42
CA ASP A 106 11.32 -7.76 8.45
C ASP A 106 12.81 -7.98 8.79
N ARG A 107 13.71 -7.14 8.26
CA ARG A 107 15.15 -7.24 8.56
C ARG A 107 15.48 -6.89 10.01
N VAL A 108 14.87 -5.85 10.59
CA VAL A 108 15.14 -5.46 11.99
C VAL A 108 14.71 -6.57 12.95
N GLU A 109 13.55 -7.17 12.73
CA GLU A 109 13.07 -8.30 13.53
C GLU A 109 14.01 -9.53 13.39
N SER A 110 14.56 -9.75 12.19
CA SER A 110 15.52 -10.85 11.97
C SER A 110 16.87 -10.68 12.67
N LEU A 111 17.29 -9.43 12.94
CA LEU A 111 18.56 -9.14 13.63
C LEU A 111 18.43 -9.20 15.17
N ASN A 112 17.19 -9.10 15.68
CA ASN A 112 16.88 -9.10 17.11
C ASN A 112 16.42 -10.48 17.63
N SER A 113 16.35 -11.50 16.76
CA SER A 113 15.99 -12.89 17.08
C SER A 113 17.21 -13.79 17.09
#